data_AF-A0A4V3JVC5-F1
#
_entry.id   AF-A0A4V3JVC5-F1
#
_cell.length_a   1.000
_cell.length_b   1.000
_cell.length_c   1.000
_cell.angle_alpha   90.00
_cell.angle_beta   90.00
_cell.angle_gamma   90.00
#
_symmetry.space_group_name_H-M   'P 1'
#
loop_
_entity.id
_entity.type
_entity.pdbx_description
1 polymer ?
#
loop_
_entity_poly.entity_id
_entity_poly.type
_entity_poly.pdbx_seq_one_letter_code
_entity_poly.pdbx_strand_id
1 'polypeptide(L)'
;MEKFLQEPIPRSRFLKLSLKFLAITAFVLPGLSACSTGSIPRLRGLKEDQYLSFKSLGEVFLQGNPISDFDLGVAMDDYIYGHPTPIDTEDVLLLLGLIPASRLASLALDFSFTPMIALNVEEREKRLLSWKNSSLNLKRGAYSIMRQIAFFLVSKDKRIQKLAGYEA
;
A
#
# COMPACT_ATOMS: atom_id res chain seq x y z
N MET A 1 -12.53 4.20 40.80
CA MET A 1 -12.37 3.79 39.38
C MET A 1 -12.01 4.98 38.46
N GLU A 2 -11.41 6.06 39.00
CA GLU A 2 -11.16 7.30 38.25
C GLU A 2 -9.66 7.55 37.94
N LYS A 3 -8.76 6.78 38.56
CA LYS A 3 -7.31 6.92 38.34
C LYS A 3 -6.79 6.26 37.05
N PHE A 4 -7.62 5.49 36.35
CA PHE A 4 -7.24 4.84 35.08
C PHE A 4 -7.43 5.72 33.84
N LEU A 5 -8.11 6.88 33.96
CA LEU A 5 -8.41 7.78 32.85
C LEU A 5 -7.50 9.01 32.77
N GLN A 6 -6.55 9.17 33.71
CA GLN A 6 -5.69 10.35 33.79
C GLN A 6 -4.25 10.15 33.32
N GLU A 7 -3.84 8.92 32.96
CA GLU A 7 -2.52 8.72 32.37
C GLU A 7 -2.56 8.99 30.87
N PRO A 8 -1.81 9.99 30.35
CA PRO A 8 -1.71 10.20 28.91
C PRO A 8 -1.09 8.94 28.31
N ILE A 9 -1.87 8.21 27.53
CA ILE A 9 -1.41 6.98 26.88
C ILE A 9 -0.14 7.33 26.11
N PRO A 10 1.03 6.76 26.47
CA PRO A 10 2.27 7.11 25.79
C PRO A 10 2.12 6.75 24.31
N ARG A 11 2.50 7.67 23.42
CA ARG A 11 2.29 7.56 21.96
C ARG A 11 2.79 6.22 21.39
N SER A 12 3.84 5.66 21.98
CA SER A 12 4.40 4.35 21.63
C SER A 12 3.48 3.18 21.98
N ARG A 13 2.73 3.24 23.09
CA ARG A 13 1.73 2.24 23.45
C ARG A 13 0.50 2.36 22.57
N PHE A 14 0.02 3.58 22.28
CA PHE A 14 -1.09 3.79 21.35
C PHE A 14 -0.76 3.27 19.95
N LEU A 15 0.44 3.59 19.43
CA LEU A 15 0.90 3.11 18.12
C LEU A 15 1.04 1.59 18.07
N LYS A 16 1.57 0.97 19.14
CA LYS A 16 1.63 -0.50 19.24
C LYS A 16 0.24 -1.11 19.32
N LEU A 17 -0.70 -0.48 20.01
CA LEU A 17 -2.07 -0.97 20.11
C LEU A 17 -2.78 -0.87 18.77
N SER A 18 -2.65 0.27 18.07
CA SER A 18 -3.27 0.47 16.76
C SER A 18 -2.67 -0.45 15.70
N LEU A 19 -1.35 -0.68 15.70
CA LEU A 19 -0.74 -1.70 14.82
C LEU A 19 -1.25 -3.11 15.14
N LYS A 20 -1.36 -3.47 16.42
CA LYS A 20 -1.89 -4.78 16.83
C LYS A 20 -3.35 -4.96 16.41
N PHE A 21 -4.18 -3.93 16.58
CA PHE A 21 -5.57 -3.95 16.12
C PHE A 21 -5.67 -4.04 14.59
N LEU A 22 -4.80 -3.33 13.86
CA LEU A 22 -4.76 -3.37 12.41
C LEU A 22 -4.29 -4.74 11.89
N ALA A 23 -3.33 -5.38 12.57
CA ALA A 23 -2.89 -6.74 12.27
C ALA A 23 -3.98 -7.79 12.56
N ILE A 24 -4.68 -7.69 13.70
CA ILE A 24 -5.78 -8.62 14.05
C ILE A 24 -6.93 -8.49 13.05
N THR A 25 -7.28 -7.28 12.63
CA THR A 25 -8.36 -7.04 11.67
C THR A 25 -7.99 -7.43 10.25
N ALA A 26 -6.72 -7.30 9.85
CA ALA A 26 -6.21 -7.80 8.58
C ALA A 26 -6.30 -9.34 8.44
N PHE A 27 -6.15 -10.07 9.55
CA PHE A 27 -6.23 -11.54 9.55
C PHE A 27 -7.66 -12.10 9.69
N VAL A 28 -8.58 -11.36 10.33
CA VAL A 28 -9.92 -11.89 10.69
C VAL A 28 -11.01 -11.57 9.66
N LEU A 29 -10.86 -10.55 8.81
CA LEU A 29 -11.86 -10.17 7.80
C LEU A 29 -11.26 -10.03 6.39
N PRO A 30 -10.98 -11.13 5.69
CA PRO A 30 -10.84 -11.09 4.24
C PRO A 30 -12.26 -10.97 3.66
N GLY A 31 -12.65 -9.83 3.09
CA GLY A 31 -13.93 -9.76 2.36
C GLY A 31 -14.66 -8.42 2.29
N LEU A 32 -14.06 -7.29 2.65
CA LEU A 32 -14.66 -5.98 2.43
C LEU A 32 -13.87 -5.18 1.39
N SER A 33 -13.73 -5.76 0.21
CA SER A 33 -12.91 -5.22 -0.86
C SER A 33 -13.77 -4.84 -2.07
N ALA A 34 -13.40 -3.74 -2.70
CA ALA A 34 -14.19 -3.03 -3.70
C ALA A 34 -14.32 -3.81 -5.02
N CYS A 35 -15.47 -3.66 -5.67
CA CYS A 35 -15.71 -4.15 -7.03
C CYS A 35 -14.71 -3.49 -8.00
N SER A 36 -13.82 -4.25 -8.62
CA SER A 36 -13.04 -3.77 -9.76
C SER A 36 -13.66 -4.24 -11.08
N THR A 37 -13.92 -3.29 -11.97
CA THR A 37 -14.15 -3.53 -13.39
C THR A 37 -12.81 -3.56 -14.12
N GLY A 38 -12.24 -4.75 -14.30
CA GLY A 38 -11.01 -4.94 -15.08
C GLY A 38 -10.57 -6.39 -15.12
N SER A 39 -9.97 -6.83 -16.23
CA SER A 39 -9.33 -8.14 -16.31
C SER A 39 -8.08 -8.16 -15.45
N ILE A 40 -8.09 -8.96 -14.38
CA ILE A 40 -6.93 -9.18 -13.52
C ILE A 40 -5.98 -10.15 -14.24
N PRO A 41 -4.69 -9.82 -14.38
CA PRO A 41 -3.71 -10.73 -14.97
C PRO A 41 -3.55 -11.99 -14.11
N ARG A 42 -2.98 -13.07 -14.67
CA ARG A 42 -2.70 -14.28 -13.88
C ARG A 42 -1.62 -13.98 -12.84
N LEU A 43 -2.02 -13.97 -11.56
CA LEU A 43 -1.14 -13.77 -10.40
C LEU A 43 -0.56 -15.11 -9.94
N ARG A 44 0.66 -15.10 -9.40
CA ARG A 44 1.34 -16.26 -8.83
C ARG A 44 0.86 -16.59 -7.42
N GLY A 45 0.55 -15.57 -6.63
CA GLY A 45 0.08 -15.76 -5.25
C GLY A 45 -0.62 -14.56 -4.62
N LEU A 46 -0.48 -13.35 -5.19
CA LEU A 46 -1.08 -12.15 -4.65
C LEU A 46 -2.61 -12.20 -4.78
N LYS A 47 -3.34 -11.73 -3.75
CA LYS A 47 -4.80 -11.60 -3.82
C LYS A 47 -5.20 -10.45 -4.74
N GLU A 48 -6.38 -10.57 -5.35
CA GLU A 48 -6.94 -9.57 -6.26
C GLU A 48 -6.97 -8.15 -5.64
N ASP A 49 -7.39 -8.04 -4.38
CA ASP A 49 -7.47 -6.75 -3.68
C ASP A 49 -6.12 -6.07 -3.47
N GLN A 50 -5.09 -6.89 -3.23
CA GLN A 50 -3.72 -6.42 -3.05
C GLN A 50 -3.14 -6.00 -4.40
N TYR A 51 -3.38 -6.78 -5.45
CA TYR A 51 -3.04 -6.42 -6.82
C TYR A 51 -3.65 -5.06 -7.19
N LEU A 52 -4.96 -4.89 -7.00
CA LEU A 52 -5.68 -3.65 -7.30
C LEU A 52 -5.16 -2.47 -6.46
N SER A 53 -4.81 -2.72 -5.21
CA SER A 53 -4.20 -1.71 -4.35
C SER A 53 -2.88 -1.21 -4.91
N PHE A 54 -1.96 -2.10 -5.25
CA PHE A 54 -0.68 -1.72 -5.85
C PHE A 54 -0.85 -1.09 -7.23
N LYS A 55 -1.73 -1.61 -8.07
CA LYS A 55 -2.08 -1.01 -9.36
C LYS A 55 -2.56 0.44 -9.19
N SER A 56 -3.50 0.68 -8.28
CA SER A 56 -4.05 2.00 -8.02
C SER A 56 -2.99 3.00 -7.50
N LEU A 57 -2.00 2.52 -6.76
CA LEU A 57 -0.87 3.34 -6.30
C LEU A 57 0.11 3.64 -7.45
N GLY A 58 0.32 2.67 -8.36
CA GLY A 58 1.15 2.83 -9.54
C GLY A 58 0.66 3.94 -10.45
N GLU A 59 -0.66 4.03 -10.66
CA GLU A 59 -1.28 5.09 -11.48
C GLU A 59 -0.95 6.51 -10.99
N VAL A 60 -0.74 6.70 -9.68
CA VAL A 60 -0.43 8.01 -9.09
C VAL A 60 1.07 8.19 -8.91
N PHE A 61 1.76 7.24 -8.27
CA PHE A 61 3.19 7.42 -7.94
C PHE A 61 4.11 7.34 -9.16
N LEU A 62 3.70 6.59 -10.18
CA LEU A 62 4.49 6.35 -11.38
C LEU A 62 3.95 7.14 -12.58
N GLN A 63 3.18 8.19 -12.32
CA GLN A 63 2.74 9.11 -13.35
C GLN A 63 3.97 9.73 -14.05
N GLY A 64 4.03 9.59 -15.38
CA GLY A 64 5.18 10.03 -16.18
C GLY A 64 6.35 9.04 -16.22
N ASN A 65 6.16 7.78 -15.78
CA ASN A 65 7.14 6.72 -15.98
C ASN A 65 7.42 6.52 -17.49
N PRO A 66 8.70 6.44 -17.93
CA PRO A 66 9.03 6.16 -19.34
C PRO A 66 8.51 4.80 -19.83
N ILE A 67 8.17 3.89 -18.93
CA ILE A 67 7.52 2.62 -19.26
C ILE A 67 6.01 2.77 -19.08
N SER A 68 5.30 2.92 -20.19
CA SER A 68 3.86 3.18 -20.22
C SER A 68 3.00 1.96 -19.83
N ASP A 69 3.53 0.75 -19.92
CA ASP A 69 2.86 -0.52 -19.64
C ASP A 69 3.29 -1.16 -18.30
N PHE A 70 3.99 -0.40 -17.44
CA PHE A 70 4.45 -0.93 -16.16
C PHE A 70 3.28 -1.13 -15.19
N ASP A 71 2.95 -2.39 -14.89
CA ASP A 71 1.95 -2.75 -13.88
C ASP A 71 2.62 -3.01 -12.52
N LEU A 72 2.43 -2.07 -11.59
CA LEU A 72 2.98 -2.17 -10.24
C LEU A 72 2.43 -3.36 -9.45
N GLY A 73 1.19 -3.79 -9.72
CA GLY A 73 0.59 -4.95 -9.08
C GLY A 73 1.25 -6.26 -9.53
N VAL A 74 1.56 -6.40 -10.82
CA VAL A 74 2.29 -7.56 -11.34
C VAL A 74 3.74 -7.55 -10.85
N ALA A 75 4.40 -6.39 -10.89
CA ALA A 75 5.77 -6.27 -10.38
C ALA A 75 5.87 -6.64 -8.89
N MET A 76 4.83 -6.35 -8.09
CA MET A 76 4.76 -6.78 -6.70
C MET A 76 4.56 -8.29 -6.55
N ASP A 77 3.65 -8.89 -7.32
CA ASP A 77 3.42 -10.34 -7.30
C ASP A 77 4.68 -11.12 -7.71
N ASP A 78 5.38 -10.67 -8.76
CA ASP A 78 6.66 -11.24 -9.17
C ASP A 78 7.77 -11.01 -8.14
N TYR A 79 7.76 -9.90 -7.41
CA TYR A 79 8.75 -9.64 -6.35
C TYR A 79 8.56 -10.56 -5.14
N ILE A 80 7.31 -10.78 -4.70
CA ILE A 80 7.00 -11.62 -3.54
C ILE A 80 7.12 -13.10 -3.90
N TYR A 81 6.48 -13.53 -4.99
CA TYR A 81 6.30 -14.96 -5.33
C TYR A 81 7.17 -15.43 -6.49
N GLY A 82 7.88 -14.53 -7.17
CA GLY A 82 8.86 -14.88 -8.20
C GLY A 82 10.26 -15.15 -7.66
N HIS A 83 10.53 -14.84 -6.39
CA HIS A 83 11.82 -15.10 -5.75
C HIS A 83 11.94 -16.60 -5.37
N PRO A 84 13.10 -17.26 -5.58
CA PRO A 84 13.28 -18.70 -5.30
C PRO A 84 13.18 -19.05 -3.81
N THR A 85 13.32 -18.05 -2.93
CA THR A 85 13.13 -18.18 -1.49
C THR A 85 12.09 -17.15 -1.01
N PRO A 86 11.29 -17.46 0.02
CA PRO A 86 10.39 -16.49 0.60
C PRO A 86 11.18 -15.26 1.08
N ILE A 87 10.59 -14.10 0.89
CA ILE A 87 11.17 -12.83 1.33
C ILE A 87 10.73 -12.54 2.77
N ASP A 88 11.67 -12.15 3.62
CA ASP A 88 11.36 -11.85 5.04
C ASP A 88 10.36 -10.68 5.20
N THR A 89 10.18 -9.87 4.16
CA THR A 89 9.30 -8.70 4.16
C THR A 89 7.92 -8.97 3.57
N GLU A 90 7.59 -10.21 3.21
CA GLU A 90 6.29 -10.59 2.63
C GLU A 90 5.13 -10.03 3.45
N ASP A 91 5.07 -10.33 4.75
CA ASP A 91 3.99 -9.89 5.64
C ASP A 91 3.82 -8.36 5.64
N VAL A 92 4.92 -7.63 5.58
CA VAL A 92 4.91 -6.16 5.55
C VAL A 92 4.35 -5.64 4.22
N LEU A 93 4.74 -6.26 3.11
CA LEU A 93 4.24 -5.90 1.78
C LEU A 93 2.76 -6.23 1.62
N LEU A 94 2.33 -7.40 2.10
CA LEU A 94 0.93 -7.79 2.13
C LEU A 94 0.09 -6.83 2.98
N LEU A 95 0.62 -6.39 4.13
CA LEU A 95 -0.03 -5.39 4.98
C LEU A 95 -0.15 -4.03 4.28
N LEU A 96 0.90 -3.58 3.60
CA LEU A 96 0.88 -2.33 2.84
C LEU A 96 -0.13 -2.40 1.68
N GLY A 97 -0.23 -3.54 1.01
CA GLY A 97 -1.22 -3.80 -0.03
C GLY A 97 -2.67 -3.79 0.48
N LEU A 98 -2.91 -3.91 1.79
CA LEU A 98 -4.25 -3.82 2.37
C LEU A 98 -4.67 -2.38 2.70
N ILE A 99 -3.72 -1.46 2.87
CA ILE A 99 -4.02 -0.08 3.28
C ILE A 99 -4.93 0.62 2.25
N PRO A 100 -4.64 0.58 0.93
CA PRO A 100 -5.48 1.25 -0.06
C PRO A 100 -6.87 0.60 -0.23
N ALA A 101 -6.97 -0.72 -0.09
CA ALA A 101 -8.24 -1.45 -0.20
C ALA A 101 -9.13 -1.32 1.04
N SER A 102 -8.54 -1.09 2.22
CA SER A 102 -9.26 -1.15 3.49
C SER A 102 -10.12 0.09 3.77
N ARG A 103 -11.43 -0.14 3.92
CA ARG A 103 -12.38 0.87 4.44
C ARG A 103 -12.02 1.31 5.86
N LEU A 104 -11.53 0.39 6.69
CA LEU A 104 -11.11 0.69 8.06
C LEU A 104 -9.86 1.58 8.07
N ALA A 105 -8.89 1.29 7.22
CA ALA A 105 -7.72 2.17 7.08
C ALA A 105 -8.14 3.57 6.61
N SER A 106 -9.08 3.65 5.67
CA SER A 106 -9.61 4.92 5.18
C SER A 106 -10.39 5.69 6.25
N LEU A 107 -11.11 4.99 7.14
CA LEU A 107 -11.78 5.61 8.27
C LEU A 107 -10.79 6.09 9.33
N ALA A 108 -9.82 5.24 9.70
CA ALA A 108 -8.85 5.53 10.74
C ALA A 108 -7.85 6.62 10.33
N LEU A 109 -7.47 6.66 9.06
CA LEU A 109 -6.55 7.65 8.54
C LEU A 109 -7.32 8.89 8.08
N ASP A 110 -8.32 8.76 7.22
CA ASP A 110 -8.93 9.88 6.50
C ASP A 110 -10.34 10.25 6.95
N PHE A 111 -10.90 9.58 7.95
CA PHE A 111 -12.32 9.71 8.33
C PHE A 111 -13.25 9.55 7.12
N SER A 112 -12.89 8.65 6.20
CA SER A 112 -13.64 8.39 4.96
C SER A 112 -14.09 6.94 4.89
N PHE A 113 -15.32 6.73 4.40
CA PHE A 113 -15.87 5.39 4.14
C PHE A 113 -15.45 4.84 2.75
N THR A 114 -14.86 5.67 1.91
CA THR A 114 -14.44 5.30 0.56
C THR A 114 -12.98 4.83 0.59
N PRO A 115 -12.67 3.57 0.24
CA PRO A 115 -11.30 3.10 0.17
C PRO A 115 -10.55 3.76 -0.99
N MET A 116 -9.23 3.84 -0.89
CA MET A 116 -8.38 4.54 -1.87
C MET A 116 -8.49 3.93 -3.28
N ILE A 117 -8.69 2.61 -3.37
CA ILE A 117 -8.91 1.91 -4.65
C ILE A 117 -10.21 2.29 -5.35
N ALA A 118 -11.22 2.78 -4.61
CA ALA A 118 -12.52 3.17 -5.15
C ALA A 118 -12.55 4.63 -5.62
N LEU A 119 -11.49 5.39 -5.36
CA LEU A 119 -11.34 6.76 -5.83
C LEU A 119 -10.87 6.78 -7.29
N ASN A 120 -11.25 7.84 -8.00
CA ASN A 120 -10.63 8.17 -9.27
C ASN A 120 -9.16 8.59 -9.06
N VAL A 121 -8.39 8.68 -10.14
CA VAL A 121 -6.94 8.97 -10.08
C VAL A 121 -6.66 10.33 -9.41
N GLU A 122 -7.43 11.37 -9.74
CA GLU A 122 -7.25 12.73 -9.21
C GLU A 122 -7.54 12.82 -7.70
N GLU A 123 -8.63 12.21 -7.25
CA GLU A 123 -9.01 12.13 -5.84
C GLU A 123 -8.00 11.29 -5.04
N ARG A 124 -7.48 10.23 -5.67
CA ARG A 124 -6.43 9.39 -5.08
C ARG A 124 -5.15 10.18 -4.90
N GLU A 125 -4.73 10.94 -5.90
CA GLU A 125 -3.58 11.84 -5.81
C GLU A 125 -3.78 12.87 -4.69
N LYS A 126 -4.93 13.55 -4.65
CA LYS A 126 -5.26 14.52 -3.59
C LYS A 126 -5.18 13.89 -2.21
N ARG A 127 -5.70 12.67 -2.05
CA ARG A 127 -5.64 11.94 -0.78
C ARG A 127 -4.20 11.58 -0.41
N LEU A 128 -3.41 11.07 -1.34
CA LEU A 128 -1.99 10.75 -1.11
C LEU A 128 -1.16 12.00 -0.79
N LEU A 129 -1.42 13.13 -1.44
CA LEU A 129 -0.81 14.42 -1.11
C LEU A 129 -1.20 14.90 0.29
N SER A 130 -2.45 14.65 0.72
CA SER A 130 -2.87 14.93 2.09
C SER A 130 -2.11 14.06 3.11
N TRP A 131 -1.75 12.83 2.76
CA TRP A 131 -0.95 11.96 3.62
C TRP A 131 0.49 12.44 3.73
N LYS A 132 1.09 12.84 2.60
CA LYS A 132 2.43 13.45 2.52
C LYS A 132 2.55 14.67 3.43
N ASN A 133 1.55 15.55 3.42
CA ASN A 133 1.55 16.81 4.16
C ASN A 133 0.89 16.74 5.55
N SER A 134 0.52 15.54 6.00
CA SER A 134 -0.18 15.37 7.27
C SER A 134 0.72 15.64 8.48
N SER A 135 0.14 16.17 9.56
CA SER A 135 0.77 16.20 10.88
C SER A 135 0.90 14.81 11.52
N LEU A 136 0.16 13.82 11.02
CA LEU A 136 0.21 12.43 11.51
C LEU A 136 1.40 11.68 10.90
N ASN A 137 2.35 11.29 11.75
CA ASN A 137 3.53 10.51 11.34
C ASN A 137 3.16 9.21 10.62
N LEU A 138 2.05 8.56 11.03
CA LEU A 138 1.61 7.31 10.42
C LEU A 138 1.23 7.51 8.94
N LYS A 139 0.51 8.59 8.60
CA LYS A 139 0.14 8.90 7.21
C LYS A 139 1.38 9.20 6.37
N ARG A 140 2.29 10.01 6.89
CA ARG A 140 3.55 10.34 6.20
C ARG A 140 4.42 9.10 6.00
N GLY A 141 4.49 8.23 7.00
CA GLY A 141 5.22 6.97 6.95
C GLY A 141 4.63 6.02 5.90
N ALA A 142 3.31 5.80 5.94
CA ALA A 142 2.62 4.98 4.95
C ALA A 142 2.84 5.51 3.52
N TYR A 143 2.66 6.82 3.31
CA TYR A 143 2.95 7.47 2.03
C TYR A 143 4.40 7.23 1.58
N SER A 144 5.38 7.46 2.45
CA SER A 144 6.80 7.33 2.11
C SER A 144 7.17 5.89 1.77
N ILE A 145 6.71 4.92 2.55
CA ILE A 145 7.02 3.50 2.34
C ILE A 145 6.40 3.02 1.03
N MET A 146 5.10 3.28 0.80
CA MET A 146 4.42 2.87 -0.43
C MET A 146 5.07 3.52 -1.67
N ARG A 147 5.45 4.79 -1.58
CA ARG A 147 6.15 5.49 -2.66
C ARG A 147 7.53 4.89 -2.93
N GLN A 148 8.32 4.62 -1.89
CA GLN A 148 9.65 4.02 -2.03
C GLN A 148 9.58 2.64 -2.66
N ILE A 149 8.62 1.82 -2.23
CA ILE A 149 8.39 0.49 -2.81
C ILE A 149 8.00 0.59 -4.28
N ALA A 150 7.12 1.53 -4.65
CA ALA A 150 6.74 1.75 -6.05
C ALA A 150 7.95 2.07 -6.93
N PHE A 151 8.79 3.02 -6.52
CA PHE A 151 10.02 3.36 -7.26
C PHE A 151 11.07 2.26 -7.24
N PHE A 152 11.18 1.51 -6.15
CA PHE A 152 12.07 0.36 -6.06
C PHE A 152 11.67 -0.74 -7.04
N LEU A 153 10.37 -1.07 -7.14
CA LEU A 153 9.90 -2.09 -8.08
C LEU A 153 10.11 -1.64 -9.53
N VAL A 154 9.89 -0.36 -9.84
CA VAL A 154 10.19 0.20 -11.17
C VAL A 154 11.67 0.11 -11.51
N SER A 155 12.56 0.42 -10.55
CA SER A 155 14.01 0.35 -10.80
C SER A 155 14.54 -1.07 -10.99
N LYS A 156 13.76 -2.09 -10.59
CA LYS A 156 14.06 -3.50 -10.87
C LYS A 156 13.67 -3.93 -12.29
N ASP A 157 12.87 -3.16 -13.01
CA ASP A 157 12.53 -3.46 -14.40
C ASP A 157 13.78 -3.35 -15.29
N LYS A 158 14.06 -4.41 -16.06
CA LYS A 158 15.21 -4.49 -16.96
C LYS A 158 15.23 -3.33 -17.97
N ARG A 159 14.06 -2.87 -18.42
CA ARG A 159 13.93 -1.75 -19.36
C ARG A 159 14.39 -0.44 -18.73
N ILE A 160 14.09 -0.21 -17.44
CA ILE A 160 14.64 0.94 -16.69
C ILE A 160 16.14 0.80 -16.51
N GLN A 161 16.63 -0.39 -16.15
CA GLN A 161 18.06 -0.62 -15.97
C GLN A 161 18.85 -0.34 -17.25
N LYS A 162 18.31 -0.76 -18.39
CA LYS A 162 18.86 -0.43 -19.71
C LYS A 162 18.86 1.07 -20.01
N LEU A 163 17.75 1.76 -19.75
CA LEU A 163 17.65 3.21 -19.94
C LEU A 163 18.61 3.99 -19.03
N ALA A 164 18.87 3.48 -17.84
CA ALA A 164 19.80 4.07 -16.88
C ALA A 164 21.27 3.67 -17.11
N GLY A 165 21.57 2.87 -18.15
CA GLY A 165 22.93 2.47 -18.50
C GLY A 165 23.55 1.43 -17.56
N TYR A 166 22.73 0.66 -16.83
CA TYR A 166 23.19 -0.43 -15.95
C TYR A 166 23.41 -1.76 -16.69
N GLU A 167 23.08 -1.85 -17.99
CA GLU A 167 23.51 -2.96 -18.83
C GLU A 167 24.96 -2.74 -19.28
N ALA A 168 25.87 -3.55 -18.74
CA ALA A 168 27.14 -3.92 -19.35
C ALA A 168 26.98 -5.29 -20.04
#